data_AF-K9Y022-F1
#
_entry.id   AF-K9Y022-F1
#
_cell.length_a   1.000
_cell.length_b   1.000
_cell.length_c   1.000
_cell.angle_alpha   90.00
_cell.angle_beta   90.00
_cell.angle_gamma   90.00
#
_symmetry.space_group_name_H-M   'P 1'
#
loop_
_entity.id
_entity.type
_entity.pdbx_description
1 polymer ?
#
loop_
_entity_poly.entity_id
_entity_poly.type
_entity_poly.pdbx_seq_one_letter_code
_entity_poly.pdbx_strand_id
1 'polypeptide(L)'
;MSLATQVLKYSSKRAVELWNLIKQAKDESDIEILTTSFLQHKSDREVAIDAVAEVAEQIDAEISAISARKQYLVELHNRAIERLKSKKETIDKTIIKLYEAGAIATSTEGLSKTIKIKTNPPSCEVLIPPQNLPEEYRYEKVEIRADKKAITQAWKQGIEVEGTEVFQKQRVVYELNRDIT
;
A
#
# COMPACT_ATOMS: atom_id res chain seq x y z
N MET A 1 -15.11 6.38 43.78
CA MET A 1 -14.32 6.30 42.53
C MET A 1 -13.05 7.13 42.72
N SER A 2 -11.91 6.65 42.25
CA SER A 2 -10.65 7.41 42.33
C SER A 2 -10.66 8.59 41.35
N LEU A 3 -9.85 9.61 41.63
CA LEU A 3 -9.68 10.78 40.76
C LEU A 3 -9.26 10.37 39.34
N ALA A 4 -8.36 9.38 39.21
CA ALA A 4 -7.92 8.83 37.93
C ALA A 4 -9.09 8.28 37.09
N THR A 5 -10.01 7.51 37.71
CA THR A 5 -11.19 6.99 37.00
C THR A 5 -12.14 8.12 36.56
N GLN A 6 -12.21 9.22 37.31
CA GLN A 6 -13.03 10.37 36.94
C GLN A 6 -12.41 11.16 35.77
N VAL A 7 -11.09 11.34 35.79
CA VAL A 7 -10.33 12.02 34.72
C VAL A 7 -10.42 11.22 33.41
N LEU A 8 -10.14 9.90 33.45
CA LEU A 8 -10.26 9.03 32.28
C LEU A 8 -11.68 9.04 31.69
N LYS A 9 -12.70 8.94 32.54
CA LYS A 9 -14.09 8.99 32.08
C LYS A 9 -14.42 10.34 31.42
N TYR A 10 -13.81 11.41 31.90
CA TYR A 10 -14.02 12.75 31.36
C TYR A 10 -13.27 12.97 30.04
N SER A 11 -12.02 12.49 29.91
CA SER A 11 -11.26 12.52 28.64
C SER A 11 -11.98 11.75 27.55
N SER A 12 -12.43 10.52 27.84
CA SER A 12 -13.15 9.71 26.85
C SER A 12 -14.48 10.34 26.44
N LYS A 13 -15.17 11.08 27.33
CA LYS A 13 -16.38 11.82 26.94
C LYS A 13 -16.05 12.94 25.96
N ARG A 14 -14.97 13.69 26.20
CA ARG A 14 -14.53 14.75 25.28
C ARG A 14 -14.02 14.18 23.96
N ALA A 15 -13.35 13.04 23.97
CA ALA A 15 -12.95 12.33 22.75
C ALA A 15 -14.15 11.97 21.89
N VAL A 16 -15.21 11.40 22.50
CA VAL A 16 -16.46 11.08 21.80
C VAL A 16 -17.14 12.34 21.24
N GLU A 17 -17.14 13.45 21.97
CA GLU A 17 -17.66 14.73 21.50
C GLU A 17 -16.89 15.22 20.27
N LEU A 18 -15.56 15.31 20.35
CA LEU A 18 -14.70 15.72 19.25
C LEU A 18 -14.89 14.81 18.03
N TRP A 19 -14.94 13.50 18.24
CA TRP A 19 -15.16 12.53 17.18
C TRP A 19 -16.46 12.75 16.42
N ASN A 20 -17.55 13.01 17.15
CA ASN A 20 -18.85 13.28 16.53
C ASN A 20 -18.85 14.59 15.74
N LEU A 21 -18.14 15.62 16.22
CA LEU A 21 -17.99 16.89 15.50
C LEU A 21 -17.16 16.70 14.22
N ILE A 22 -16.04 15.97 14.29
CA ILE A 22 -15.22 15.66 13.11
C ILE A 22 -16.01 14.87 12.06
N LYS A 23 -16.86 13.92 12.47
CA LYS A 23 -17.75 13.21 11.54
C LYS A 23 -18.74 14.10 10.80
N GLN A 24 -19.08 15.25 11.38
CA GLN A 24 -20.01 16.23 10.81
C GLN A 24 -19.31 17.37 10.08
N ALA A 25 -17.98 17.46 10.18
CA ALA A 25 -17.17 18.44 9.48
C ALA A 25 -17.34 18.27 7.97
N LYS A 26 -17.43 19.39 7.25
CA LYS A 26 -17.66 19.38 5.79
C LYS A 26 -16.38 19.20 5.01
N ASP A 27 -15.29 19.75 5.53
CA ASP A 27 -13.97 19.76 4.91
C ASP A 27 -12.83 19.79 5.95
N GLU A 28 -11.60 19.79 5.45
CA GLU A 28 -10.38 19.79 6.26
C GLU A 28 -10.24 21.07 7.12
N SER A 29 -10.76 22.21 6.63
CA SER A 29 -10.73 23.47 7.38
C SER A 29 -11.60 23.41 8.62
N ASP A 30 -12.78 22.80 8.54
CA ASP A 30 -13.64 22.56 9.69
C ASP A 30 -12.93 21.70 10.75
N ILE A 31 -12.20 20.66 10.32
CA ILE A 31 -11.43 19.79 11.22
C ILE A 31 -10.30 20.58 11.90
N GLU A 32 -9.55 21.39 11.16
CA GLU A 32 -8.49 22.23 11.70
C GLU A 32 -9.02 23.20 12.77
N ILE A 33 -10.16 23.85 12.50
CA ILE A 33 -10.82 24.76 13.46
C ILE A 33 -11.24 23.98 14.71
N LEU A 34 -11.87 22.81 14.55
CA LEU A 34 -12.31 21.98 15.68
C LEU A 34 -11.13 21.54 16.54
N THR A 35 -10.08 20.95 15.95
CA THR A 35 -8.89 20.50 16.67
C THR A 35 -8.19 21.67 17.38
N THR A 36 -8.07 22.82 16.70
CA THR A 36 -7.49 24.03 17.29
C THR A 36 -8.31 24.52 18.48
N SER A 37 -9.64 24.55 18.34
CA SER A 37 -10.55 25.01 19.41
C SER A 37 -10.47 24.12 20.66
N PHE A 38 -10.34 22.80 20.48
CA PHE A 38 -10.15 21.86 21.58
C PHE A 38 -8.82 22.09 22.30
N LEU A 39 -7.72 22.22 21.55
CA LEU A 39 -6.38 22.36 22.15
C LEU A 39 -6.11 23.74 22.77
N GLN A 40 -6.75 24.80 22.27
CA GLN A 40 -6.55 26.18 22.75
C GLN A 40 -7.50 26.57 23.90
N HIS A 41 -8.50 25.75 24.23
CA HIS A 41 -9.39 26.00 25.35
C HIS A 41 -8.61 25.97 26.68
N LYS A 42 -8.63 27.08 27.44
CA LYS A 42 -7.76 27.24 28.63
C LYS A 42 -8.18 26.39 29.83
N SER A 43 -9.46 26.02 29.97
CA SER A 43 -9.86 25.05 30.99
C SER A 43 -9.68 23.63 30.46
N ASP A 44 -9.07 22.76 31.27
CA ASP A 44 -8.92 21.32 31.04
C ASP A 44 -8.03 20.93 29.84
N ARG A 45 -6.92 21.66 29.65
CA ARG A 45 -5.97 21.43 28.54
C ARG A 45 -5.45 19.99 28.46
N GLU A 46 -5.14 19.37 29.60
CA GLU A 46 -4.67 17.97 29.65
C GLU A 46 -5.72 17.01 29.07
N VAL A 47 -6.98 17.19 29.48
CA VAL A 47 -8.12 16.40 28.99
C VAL A 47 -8.35 16.62 27.49
N ALA A 48 -8.13 17.84 27.00
CA ALA A 48 -8.24 18.13 25.57
C ALA A 48 -7.13 17.48 24.74
N ILE A 49 -5.90 17.43 25.28
CA ILE A 49 -4.78 16.71 24.65
C ILE A 49 -5.10 15.22 24.57
N ASP A 50 -5.53 14.61 25.68
CA ASP A 50 -5.92 13.21 25.73
C ASP A 50 -7.05 12.91 24.74
N ALA A 51 -8.09 13.75 24.70
CA ALA A 51 -9.20 13.58 23.78
C ALA A 51 -8.78 13.65 22.31
N VAL A 52 -7.87 14.56 21.95
CA VAL A 52 -7.35 14.67 20.57
C VAL A 52 -6.48 13.46 20.22
N ALA A 53 -5.66 12.99 21.16
CA ALA A 53 -4.84 11.79 20.97
C ALA A 53 -5.71 10.53 20.78
N GLU A 54 -6.71 10.32 21.65
CA GLU A 54 -7.67 9.21 21.54
C GLU A 54 -8.40 9.22 20.18
N VAL A 55 -8.81 10.39 19.71
CA VAL A 55 -9.46 10.52 18.39
C VAL A 55 -8.50 10.22 17.24
N ALA A 56 -7.25 10.66 17.33
CA ALA A 56 -6.24 10.34 16.31
C ALA A 56 -5.97 8.82 16.25
N GLU A 57 -5.83 8.16 17.40
CA GLU A 57 -5.68 6.71 17.49
C GLU A 57 -6.90 5.97 16.93
N GLN A 58 -8.11 6.47 17.21
CA GLN A 58 -9.34 5.92 16.64
C GLN A 58 -9.35 6.02 15.10
N ILE A 59 -8.91 7.15 14.53
CA ILE A 59 -8.78 7.33 13.08
C ILE A 59 -7.77 6.32 12.50
N ASP A 60 -6.61 6.16 13.13
CA ASP A 60 -5.59 5.19 12.69
C ASP A 60 -6.11 3.75 12.73
N ALA A 61 -6.91 3.41 13.75
CA ALA A 61 -7.56 2.11 13.85
C ALA A 61 -8.59 1.90 12.72
N GLU A 62 -9.40 2.91 12.39
CA GLU A 62 -10.37 2.85 11.29
C GLU A 62 -9.69 2.74 9.93
N ILE A 63 -8.62 3.51 9.68
CA ILE A 63 -7.78 3.42 8.48
C ILE A 63 -7.23 2.00 8.34
N SER A 64 -6.71 1.43 9.42
CA SER A 64 -6.14 0.08 9.44
C SER A 64 -7.20 -0.97 9.14
N ALA A 65 -8.39 -0.87 9.73
CA ALA A 65 -9.50 -1.79 9.50
C ALA A 65 -10.00 -1.74 8.05
N ILE A 66 -10.16 -0.54 7.48
CA ILE A 66 -10.56 -0.35 6.08
C ILE A 66 -9.49 -0.89 5.13
N SER A 67 -8.22 -0.65 5.43
CA SER A 67 -7.09 -1.14 4.63
C SER A 67 -7.02 -2.66 4.62
N ALA A 68 -7.20 -3.30 5.78
CA ALA A 68 -7.27 -4.77 5.89
C ALA A 68 -8.43 -5.35 5.09
N ARG A 69 -9.62 -4.73 5.17
CA ARG A 69 -10.79 -5.15 4.37
C ARG A 69 -10.54 -5.01 2.88
N LYS A 70 -9.91 -3.92 2.44
CA LYS A 70 -9.52 -3.69 1.04
C LYS A 70 -8.56 -4.79 0.57
N GLN A 71 -7.51 -5.08 1.34
CA GLN A 71 -6.54 -6.12 1.00
C GLN A 71 -7.21 -7.49 0.86
N TYR A 72 -8.08 -7.85 1.80
CA TYR A 72 -8.84 -9.09 1.74
C TYR A 72 -9.66 -9.21 0.46
N LEU A 73 -10.36 -8.13 0.05
CA LEU A 73 -11.15 -8.13 -1.18
C LEU A 73 -10.27 -8.29 -2.41
N VAL A 74 -9.10 -7.65 -2.47
CA VAL A 74 -8.15 -7.82 -3.57
C VAL A 74 -7.70 -9.28 -3.66
N GLU A 75 -7.30 -9.88 -2.53
CA GLU A 75 -6.88 -11.28 -2.48
C GLU A 75 -7.99 -12.26 -2.86
N LEU A 76 -9.24 -11.97 -2.48
CA LEU A 76 -10.41 -12.78 -2.84
C LEU A 76 -10.63 -12.78 -4.36
N HIS A 77 -10.59 -11.61 -4.98
CA HIS A 77 -10.79 -11.47 -6.43
C HIS A 77 -9.61 -12.04 -7.22
N ASN A 78 -8.38 -11.84 -6.76
CA ASN A 78 -7.20 -12.47 -7.36
C ASN A 78 -7.33 -14.00 -7.35
N ARG A 79 -7.77 -14.61 -6.24
CA ARG A 79 -8.04 -16.05 -6.18
C ARG A 79 -9.11 -16.50 -7.18
N ALA A 80 -10.18 -15.72 -7.35
CA ALA A 80 -11.22 -16.02 -8.32
C ALA A 80 -10.70 -15.95 -9.77
N ILE A 81 -9.89 -14.92 -10.08
CA ILE A 81 -9.25 -14.74 -11.39
C ILE A 81 -8.31 -15.93 -11.69
N GLU A 82 -7.46 -16.32 -10.74
CA GLU A 82 -6.53 -17.44 -10.93
C GLU A 82 -7.26 -18.77 -11.16
N ARG A 83 -8.39 -19.01 -10.48
CA ARG A 83 -9.24 -20.18 -10.78
C ARG A 83 -9.79 -20.16 -12.20
N LEU A 84 -10.23 -19.00 -12.70
CA LEU A 84 -10.72 -18.88 -14.08
C LEU A 84 -9.60 -19.05 -15.11
N LYS A 85 -8.42 -18.49 -14.85
CA LYS A 85 -7.22 -18.70 -15.68
C LYS A 85 -6.85 -20.18 -15.74
N SER A 86 -6.79 -20.86 -14.60
CA SER A 86 -6.49 -22.29 -14.54
C SER A 86 -7.51 -23.14 -15.29
N LYS A 87 -8.81 -22.83 -15.18
CA LYS A 87 -9.85 -23.49 -15.98
C LYS A 87 -9.65 -23.27 -17.49
N LYS A 88 -9.39 -22.03 -17.91
CA LYS A 88 -9.11 -21.71 -19.31
C LYS A 88 -7.87 -22.46 -19.82
N GLU A 89 -6.78 -22.44 -19.06
CA GLU A 89 -5.55 -23.15 -19.40
C GLU A 89 -5.78 -24.65 -19.52
N THR A 90 -6.64 -25.23 -18.67
CA THR A 90 -7.01 -26.65 -18.75
C THR A 90 -7.77 -26.96 -20.03
N ILE A 91 -8.69 -26.07 -20.46
CA ILE A 91 -9.37 -26.18 -21.75
C ILE A 91 -8.36 -26.11 -22.89
N ASP A 92 -7.49 -25.10 -22.90
CA ASP A 92 -6.49 -24.89 -23.95
C ASP A 92 -5.52 -26.11 -24.04
N LYS A 93 -5.03 -26.63 -22.90
CA LYS A 93 -4.20 -27.85 -22.84
C LYS A 93 -4.92 -29.09 -23.37
N THR A 94 -6.21 -29.22 -23.07
CA THR A 94 -7.01 -30.37 -23.55
C THR A 94 -7.19 -30.31 -25.07
N ILE A 95 -7.45 -29.13 -25.62
CA ILE A 95 -7.55 -28.90 -27.06
C ILE A 95 -6.22 -29.26 -27.74
N ILE A 96 -5.08 -28.84 -27.19
CA ILE A 96 -3.75 -29.19 -27.72
C ILE A 96 -3.55 -30.71 -27.73
N LYS A 97 -3.88 -31.41 -26.63
CA LYS A 97 -3.79 -32.89 -26.58
C LYS A 97 -4.66 -33.58 -27.63
N LEU A 98 -5.86 -33.06 -27.88
CA LEU A 98 -6.74 -33.58 -28.93
C LEU A 98 -6.17 -33.36 -30.32
N TYR A 99 -5.54 -32.21 -30.56
CA TYR A 99 -4.83 -31.93 -31.80
C TYR A 99 -3.63 -32.87 -32.01
N GLU A 100 -2.81 -33.06 -30.98
CA GLU A 100 -1.66 -33.98 -31.00
C GLU A 100 -2.08 -35.44 -31.23
N ALA A 101 -3.24 -35.84 -30.70
CA ALA A 101 -3.83 -37.16 -30.94
C ALA A 101 -4.51 -37.30 -32.32
N GLY A 102 -4.54 -36.24 -33.14
CA GLY A 102 -5.19 -36.22 -34.45
C GLY A 102 -6.73 -36.16 -34.40
N ALA A 103 -7.32 -35.93 -33.23
CA ALA A 103 -8.76 -35.90 -33.05
C ALA A 103 -9.41 -34.60 -33.55
N ILE A 104 -8.65 -33.52 -33.67
CA ILE A 104 -9.08 -32.25 -34.26
C ILE A 104 -8.01 -31.69 -35.21
N ALA A 105 -8.44 -30.93 -36.22
CA ALA A 105 -7.54 -30.32 -37.18
C ALA A 105 -6.97 -28.98 -36.68
N THR A 106 -5.91 -28.49 -37.35
CA THR A 106 -5.28 -27.18 -37.08
C THR A 106 -6.29 -26.03 -37.10
N SER A 107 -7.37 -26.14 -37.87
CA SER A 107 -8.51 -25.23 -37.86
C SER A 107 -9.80 -26.06 -37.83
N THR A 108 -10.62 -25.87 -36.79
CA THR A 108 -11.88 -26.60 -36.59
C THR A 108 -13.02 -25.62 -36.41
N GLU A 109 -14.02 -25.67 -37.30
CA GLU A 109 -15.19 -24.78 -37.30
C GLU A 109 -16.33 -25.35 -36.44
N GLY A 110 -16.96 -24.49 -35.64
CA GLY A 110 -18.26 -24.72 -35.02
C GLY A 110 -19.33 -23.82 -35.64
N LEU A 111 -20.52 -23.76 -35.03
CA LEU A 111 -21.66 -23.01 -35.57
C LEU A 111 -21.41 -21.51 -35.72
N SER A 112 -20.66 -20.90 -34.81
CA SER A 112 -20.41 -19.45 -34.81
C SER A 112 -18.97 -19.06 -34.43
N LYS A 113 -18.10 -20.05 -34.19
CA LYS A 113 -16.73 -19.86 -33.70
C LYS A 113 -15.81 -20.91 -34.31
N THR A 114 -14.52 -20.58 -34.41
CA THR A 114 -13.48 -21.48 -34.93
C THR A 114 -12.36 -21.60 -33.90
N ILE A 115 -11.89 -22.83 -33.68
CA ILE A 115 -10.68 -23.11 -32.91
C ILE A 115 -9.51 -23.20 -33.90
N LYS A 116 -8.43 -22.46 -33.64
CA LYS A 116 -7.21 -22.47 -34.46
C LYS A 116 -6.00 -22.78 -33.59
N ILE A 117 -5.26 -23.82 -33.97
CA ILE A 117 -3.95 -24.13 -33.40
C ILE A 117 -2.90 -23.31 -34.14
N LYS A 118 -2.08 -22.56 -33.40
CA LYS A 118 -0.97 -21.78 -33.95
C LYS A 118 0.28 -22.10 -33.18
N THR A 119 1.37 -22.33 -33.89
CA THR A 119 2.70 -22.43 -33.29
C THR A 119 3.21 -21.02 -33.01
N ASN A 120 3.70 -20.79 -31.80
CA ASN A 120 4.43 -19.56 -31.49
C ASN A 120 5.71 -19.51 -32.34
N PRO A 121 6.22 -18.31 -32.68
CA PRO A 121 7.53 -18.20 -33.30
C PRO A 121 8.59 -18.86 -32.39
N PRO A 122 9.69 -19.36 -32.97
CA PRO A 122 10.76 -19.94 -32.18
C PRO A 122 11.28 -18.90 -31.18
N SER A 123 11.39 -19.31 -29.92
CA SER A 123 12.05 -18.54 -28.86
C SER A 123 13.32 -19.28 -28.44
N CYS A 124 14.31 -18.54 -27.97
CA CYS A 124 15.56 -19.12 -27.46
C CYS A 124 15.70 -18.82 -25.96
N GLU A 125 16.20 -19.80 -25.23
CA GLU A 125 16.60 -19.63 -23.83
C GLU A 125 18.11 -19.42 -23.76
N VAL A 126 18.55 -18.44 -22.99
CA VAL A 126 19.97 -18.16 -22.78
C VAL A 126 20.47 -19.05 -21.64
N LEU A 127 21.18 -20.13 -22.00
CA LEU A 127 21.64 -21.16 -21.05
C LEU A 127 22.98 -20.83 -20.37
N ILE A 128 23.62 -19.72 -20.76
CA ILE A 128 24.93 -19.31 -20.25
C ILE A 128 24.86 -17.90 -19.68
N PRO A 129 25.76 -17.52 -18.76
CA PRO A 129 25.87 -16.14 -18.32
C PRO A 129 26.01 -15.18 -19.51
N PRO A 130 25.30 -14.03 -19.54
CA PRO A 130 25.36 -13.10 -20.67
C PRO A 130 26.76 -12.62 -21.02
N GLN A 131 27.70 -12.59 -20.06
CA GLN A 131 29.09 -12.20 -20.34
C GLN A 131 29.80 -13.20 -21.27
N ASN A 132 29.36 -14.46 -21.33
CA ASN A 132 29.95 -15.51 -22.15
C ASN A 132 29.28 -15.65 -23.53
N LEU A 133 28.25 -14.86 -23.82
CA LEU A 133 27.65 -14.80 -25.16
C LEU A 133 28.62 -14.13 -26.15
N PRO A 134 28.50 -14.45 -27.45
CA PRO A 134 29.19 -13.68 -28.50
C PRO A 134 28.86 -12.19 -28.42
N GLU A 135 29.83 -11.35 -28.76
CA GLU A 135 29.71 -9.89 -28.60
C GLU A 135 28.52 -9.29 -29.33
N GLU A 136 28.21 -9.79 -30.52
CA GLU A 136 27.05 -9.40 -31.34
C GLU A 136 25.68 -9.65 -30.69
N TYR A 137 25.62 -10.50 -29.66
CA TYR A 137 24.39 -10.80 -28.91
C TYR A 137 24.41 -10.25 -27.47
N ARG A 138 25.43 -9.45 -27.13
CA ARG A 138 25.52 -8.74 -25.84
C ARG A 138 25.22 -7.27 -26.04
N TYR A 139 24.62 -6.65 -25.03
CA TYR A 139 24.60 -5.19 -24.91
C TYR A 139 24.97 -4.81 -23.48
N GLU A 140 25.77 -3.76 -23.35
CA GLU A 140 26.11 -3.19 -22.05
C GLU A 140 25.16 -2.03 -21.75
N LYS A 141 24.54 -2.07 -20.56
CA LYS A 141 23.70 -0.99 -20.07
C LYS A 141 24.41 -0.30 -18.90
N VAL A 142 24.96 0.88 -19.15
CA VAL A 142 25.49 1.75 -18.07
C VAL A 142 24.31 2.44 -17.40
N GLU A 143 24.10 2.14 -16.12
CA GLU A 143 23.06 2.79 -15.32
C GLU A 143 23.69 3.70 -14.27
N ILE A 144 23.44 5.01 -14.38
CA ILE A 144 23.86 6.01 -13.39
C ILE A 144 22.74 6.18 -12.37
N ARG A 145 23.04 5.91 -11.10
CA ARG A 145 22.10 6.11 -9.98
C ARG A 145 22.73 6.98 -8.90
N ALA A 146 21.94 7.86 -8.30
CA ALA A 146 22.37 8.64 -7.16
C ALA A 146 22.55 7.75 -5.92
N ASP A 147 23.72 7.82 -5.27
CA ASP A 147 23.93 7.21 -3.96
C ASP A 147 23.32 8.11 -2.87
N LYS A 148 22.00 7.96 -2.68
CA LYS A 148 21.26 8.74 -1.68
C LYS A 148 21.81 8.58 -0.26
N LYS A 149 22.41 7.43 0.07
CA LYS A 149 22.98 7.20 1.40
C LYS A 149 24.25 8.00 1.60
N ALA A 150 25.17 7.95 0.63
CA ALA A 150 26.39 8.76 0.68
C ALA A 150 26.07 10.26 0.70
N ILE A 151 25.14 10.70 -0.15
CA ILE A 151 24.66 12.09 -0.18
C ILE A 151 24.11 12.51 1.20
N THR A 152 23.24 11.70 1.80
CA THR A 152 22.67 12.00 3.13
C THR A 152 23.74 12.04 4.21
N GLN A 153 24.77 11.18 4.13
CA GLN A 153 25.88 11.18 5.08
C GLN A 153 26.76 12.43 4.94
N ALA A 154 27.06 12.86 3.71
CA ALA A 154 27.79 14.10 3.45
C ALA A 154 27.08 15.30 4.08
N TRP A 155 25.77 15.43 3.84
CA TRP A 155 24.95 16.46 4.47
C TRP A 155 24.95 16.42 6.00
N LYS A 156 24.90 15.22 6.61
CA LYS A 156 25.01 15.06 8.07
C LYS A 156 26.36 15.51 8.63
N GLN A 157 27.41 15.49 7.81
CA GLN A 157 28.75 15.95 8.14
C GLN A 157 28.97 17.44 7.79
N GLY A 158 27.94 18.13 7.27
CA GLY A 158 28.04 19.52 6.81
C GLY A 158 28.71 19.69 5.45
N ILE A 159 28.84 18.61 4.67
CA ILE A 159 29.37 18.64 3.30
C ILE A 159 28.19 18.68 2.34
N GLU A 160 28.03 19.81 1.64
CA GLU A 160 26.99 19.98 0.63
C GLU A 160 27.31 19.17 -0.63
N VAL A 161 26.28 18.60 -1.25
CA VAL A 161 26.39 17.90 -2.54
C VAL A 161 25.57 18.66 -3.57
N GLU A 162 26.23 19.12 -4.63
CA GLU A 162 25.60 19.90 -5.70
C GLU A 162 24.38 19.18 -6.31
N GLY A 163 23.33 19.95 -6.57
CA GLY A 163 22.07 19.42 -7.11
C GLY A 163 21.19 18.68 -6.08
N THR A 164 21.47 18.82 -4.79
CA THR A 164 20.68 18.21 -3.72
C THR A 164 20.27 19.23 -2.65
N GLU A 165 19.15 18.99 -1.99
CA GLU A 165 18.62 19.82 -0.91
C GLU A 165 18.22 18.93 0.27
N VAL A 166 18.42 19.44 1.50
CA VAL A 166 18.00 18.75 2.72
C VAL A 166 16.74 19.42 3.26
N PHE A 167 15.70 18.61 3.43
CA PHE A 167 14.49 19.00 4.13
C PHE A 167 14.30 18.10 5.36
N GLN A 168 13.82 18.69 6.46
CA GLN A 168 13.40 17.97 7.65
C GLN A 168 11.90 18.17 7.84
N LYS A 169 11.15 17.07 7.90
CA LYS A 169 9.71 17.08 8.18
C LYS A 169 9.49 16.80 9.66
N GLN A 170 8.66 17.63 10.30
CA GLN A 170 8.14 17.32 11.62
C GLN A 170 7.00 16.31 11.50
N ARG A 171 6.82 15.47 12.51
CA ARG A 171 5.70 14.54 12.63
C ARG A 171 5.11 14.65 14.03
N VAL A 172 3.79 14.52 14.13
CA VAL A 172 3.10 14.36 15.42
C VAL A 172 3.25 12.92 15.87
N VAL A 173 3.47 12.72 17.17
CA VAL A 173 3.54 11.40 17.81
C VAL A 173 2.65 11.45 19.05
N TYR A 174 1.76 10.48 19.20
CA TYR A 174 0.90 10.29 20.36
C TYR A 174 1.49 9.18 21.23
N GLU A 175 1.77 9.46 22.50
CA GLU A 175 2.39 8.52 23.44
C GLU A 175 1.66 8.57 24.79
N LEU A 176 1.53 7.41 25.43
CA LEU A 176 1.00 7.32 26.79
C LEU A 176 2.06 7.78 27.81
N ASN A 177 1.66 8.65 28.74
CA ASN A 177 2.51 9.06 29.86
C ASN A 177 2.68 7.90 30.85
N ARG A 178 3.93 7.60 31.21
CA ARG A 178 4.30 6.44 32.05
C ARG A 178 3.84 6.52 33.51
N ASP A 179 3.39 7.68 33.97
CA ASP A 179 3.07 7.95 35.38
C ASP A 179 1.60 7.65 35.77
N ILE A 180 0.79 7.06 34.88
CA ILE A 180 -0.66 6.80 35.10
C ILE A 180 -0.98 5.29 35.27
N THR A 181 0.01 4.39 35.20
CA THR A 181 -0.10 2.98 35.59
C THR A 181 0.19 2.76 37.07
#